data_AF-A0A0R3AE25-F1
#
_entry.id   AF-A0A0R3AE25-F1
#
_cell.length_a   1.000
_cell.length_b   1.000
_cell.length_c   1.000
_cell.angle_alpha   90.00
_cell.angle_beta   90.00
_cell.angle_gamma   90.00
#
_symmetry.space_group_name_H-M   'P 1'
#
loop_
_entity.id
_entity.type
_entity.pdbx_description
1 polymer ?
#
loop_
_entity_poly.entity_id
_entity_poly.type
_entity_poly.pdbx_seq_one_letter_code
_entity_poly.pdbx_strand_id
1 'polypeptide(L)'
;MPDTPLAFACSRCMECCRRVHLLADTAAMDRGDGVCRHLDENNAGCRIYDQRPDACRIDRQYELHYRQAMSWETFVQINEAGCKQLQALGVGEGTRAIPASTDNRNT
;
A
#
# COMPACT_ATOMS: atom_id res chain seq x y z
N MET A 1 3.73 -19.99 21.31
CA MET A 1 2.58 -19.14 21.69
C MET A 1 1.44 -19.53 20.77
N PRO A 2 0.61 -20.52 21.12
CA PRO A 2 -0.52 -20.92 20.29
C PRO A 2 -1.66 -19.92 20.45
N ASP A 3 -2.39 -19.71 19.36
CA ASP A 3 -3.55 -18.82 19.17
C ASP A 3 -3.21 -17.34 18.93
N THR A 4 -2.60 -17.06 17.77
CA THR A 4 -2.49 -15.68 17.26
C THR A 4 -3.86 -15.21 16.76
N PRO A 5 -4.44 -14.14 17.34
CA PRO A 5 -5.68 -13.54 16.86
C PRO A 5 -5.44 -12.94 15.47
N LEU A 6 -6.41 -13.07 14.56
CA LEU A 6 -6.40 -12.68 13.14
C LEU A 6 -5.11 -11.98 12.65
N ALA A 7 -4.27 -12.69 11.88
CA ALA A 7 -3.20 -12.03 11.15
C ALA A 7 -3.79 -11.11 10.07
N PHE A 8 -3.24 -9.91 9.90
CA PHE A 8 -3.61 -9.03 8.78
C PHE A 8 -3.33 -9.73 7.44
N ALA A 9 -4.37 -10.00 6.67
CA ALA A 9 -4.30 -10.76 5.42
C ALA A 9 -3.91 -9.86 4.23
N CYS A 10 -2.64 -9.44 4.16
CA CYS A 10 -2.15 -8.66 3.04
C CYS A 10 -2.23 -9.45 1.72
N SER A 11 -2.99 -8.96 0.73
CA SER A 11 -3.10 -9.58 -0.60
C SER A 11 -1.90 -9.32 -1.51
N ARG A 12 -0.87 -8.61 -1.03
CA ARG A 12 0.29 -8.17 -1.82
C ARG A 12 -0.09 -7.38 -3.08
N CYS A 13 -1.20 -6.64 -3.06
CA CYS A 13 -1.66 -5.81 -4.19
C CYS A 13 -0.80 -4.56 -4.47
N MET A 14 0.14 -4.22 -3.58
CA MET A 14 1.03 -3.06 -3.68
C MET A 14 0.36 -1.67 -3.64
N GLU A 15 -0.93 -1.57 -3.35
CA GLU A 15 -1.64 -0.27 -3.32
C GLU A 15 -1.14 0.68 -2.22
N CYS A 16 -0.60 0.14 -1.13
CA CYS A 16 0.12 0.94 -0.13
C CYS A 16 1.48 1.45 -0.67
N CYS A 17 2.19 0.63 -1.46
CA CYS A 17 3.42 1.05 -2.12
C CYS A 17 3.16 2.12 -3.18
N ARG A 18 1.99 2.14 -3.82
CA ARG A 18 1.61 3.19 -4.78
C ARG A 18 1.23 4.53 -4.13
N ARG A 19 1.15 4.57 -2.79
CA ARG A 19 0.59 5.72 -2.05
C ARG A 19 1.35 6.02 -0.77
N VAL A 20 2.68 5.88 -0.80
CA VAL A 20 3.53 6.14 0.38
C VAL A 20 3.55 7.61 0.81
N HIS A 21 3.09 8.52 -0.04
CA HIS A 21 2.89 9.92 0.32
C HIS A 21 1.74 10.16 1.30
N LEU A 22 0.82 9.19 1.48
CA LEU A 22 -0.34 9.38 2.36
C LEU A 22 -0.01 9.32 3.85
N LEU A 23 1.18 8.82 4.22
CA LEU A 23 1.61 8.69 5.60
C LEU A 23 3.02 9.27 5.78
N ALA A 24 3.20 10.05 6.84
CA ALA A 24 4.50 10.67 7.16
C ALA A 24 5.61 9.63 7.33
N ASP A 25 5.29 8.50 7.98
CA ASP A 25 6.26 7.42 8.25
C ASP A 25 6.74 6.71 6.98
N THR A 26 6.00 6.85 5.87
CA THR A 26 6.37 6.27 4.57
C THR A 26 6.89 7.30 3.57
N ALA A 27 6.85 8.60 3.88
CA ALA A 27 7.22 9.67 2.96
C ALA A 27 8.67 9.57 2.46
N ALA A 28 9.61 9.11 3.29
CA ALA A 28 11.00 8.92 2.88
C ALA A 28 11.22 7.82 1.82
N MET A 29 10.19 7.01 1.55
CA MET A 29 10.20 5.99 0.50
C MET A 29 9.61 6.47 -0.81
N ASP A 30 9.01 7.66 -0.85
CA ASP A 30 8.47 8.28 -2.05
C ASP A 30 9.60 8.58 -3.07
N ARG A 31 9.42 8.17 -4.32
CA ARG A 31 10.33 8.49 -5.43
C ARG A 31 10.07 9.87 -6.06
N GLY A 32 9.09 10.61 -5.54
CA GLY A 32 8.72 11.98 -5.95
C GLY A 32 7.37 12.08 -6.66
N ASP A 33 6.68 10.97 -6.90
CA ASP A 33 5.36 10.89 -7.54
C ASP A 33 4.29 10.26 -6.65
N GLY A 34 4.60 10.07 -5.37
CA GLY A 34 3.73 9.41 -4.40
C GLY A 34 3.91 7.90 -4.30
N VAL A 35 4.70 7.30 -5.20
CA VAL A 35 4.95 5.86 -5.28
C VAL A 35 6.28 5.50 -4.60
N CYS A 36 6.30 4.34 -3.97
CA CYS A 36 7.47 3.81 -3.28
C CYS A 36 8.59 3.49 -4.27
N ARG A 37 9.80 3.99 -4.00
CA ARG A 37 11.02 3.67 -4.75
C ARG A 37 11.40 2.18 -4.75
N HIS A 38 10.74 1.34 -3.96
CA HIS A 38 10.95 -0.10 -3.92
C HIS A 38 9.87 -0.90 -4.69
N LEU A 39 8.86 -0.23 -5.25
CA LEU A 39 7.86 -0.87 -6.10
C LEU A 39 8.53 -1.37 -7.40
N ASP A 40 8.34 -2.64 -7.71
CA ASP A 40 8.62 -3.27 -8.99
C ASP A 40 7.35 -3.22 -9.84
N GLU A 41 7.32 -2.27 -10.76
CA GLU A 41 6.17 -2.06 -11.65
C GLU A 41 6.04 -3.14 -12.73
N ASN A 42 7.13 -3.85 -13.04
CA ASN A 42 7.12 -4.93 -14.03
C ASN A 42 6.55 -6.22 -13.43
N ASN A 43 6.86 -6.51 -12.16
CA ASN A 43 6.42 -7.72 -11.47
C ASN A 43 5.28 -7.50 -10.47
N ALA A 44 4.71 -6.29 -10.43
CA ALA A 44 3.64 -5.88 -9.52
C ALA A 44 3.94 -6.23 -8.04
N GLY A 45 5.18 -6.01 -7.59
CA GLY A 45 5.67 -6.43 -6.27
C GLY A 45 6.54 -5.39 -5.57
N CYS A 46 6.96 -5.66 -4.35
CA CYS A 46 7.94 -4.83 -3.64
C CYS A 46 9.27 -5.56 -3.61
N ARG A 47 10.35 -4.91 -4.08
CA ARG A 47 11.71 -5.50 -4.14
C ARG A 47 12.28 -5.90 -2.78
N ILE A 48 11.73 -5.34 -1.71
CA ILE A 48 12.16 -5.63 -0.33
C ILE A 48 11.01 -6.20 0.51
N TYR A 49 10.02 -6.88 -0.09
CA TYR A 49 8.79 -7.27 0.62
C TYR A 49 9.05 -8.03 1.93
N ASP A 50 9.98 -8.98 1.93
CA ASP A 50 10.30 -9.79 3.09
C ASP A 50 11.19 -9.04 4.11
N GLN A 51 11.88 -8.00 3.65
CA GLN A 51 12.76 -7.12 4.44
C GLN A 51 12.14 -5.73 4.63
N ARG A 52 10.81 -5.63 4.56
CA ARG A 52 10.10 -4.36 4.67
C ARG A 52 10.46 -3.66 5.99
N PRO A 53 10.69 -2.34 5.97
CA PRO A 53 10.91 -1.57 7.19
C PRO A 53 9.67 -1.62 8.09
N ASP A 54 9.85 -1.33 9.38
CA ASP A 54 8.75 -1.38 10.37
C ASP A 54 7.56 -0.49 9.96
N ALA A 55 7.79 0.63 9.26
CA ALA A 55 6.75 1.50 8.71
C ALA A 55 5.78 0.80 7.74
N CYS A 56 6.21 -0.29 7.08
CA CYS A 56 5.40 -1.05 6.13
C CYS A 56 4.80 -2.33 6.73
N ARG A 57 4.98 -2.55 8.03
CA ARG A 57 4.70 -3.80 8.75
C ARG A 57 3.63 -3.56 9.80
N ILE A 58 2.40 -4.01 9.54
CA ILE A 58 1.23 -3.78 10.41
C ILE A 58 1.47 -4.33 11.82
N ASP A 59 2.04 -5.52 11.94
CA ASP A 59 2.48 -6.13 13.20
C ASP A 59 3.40 -5.19 13.99
N ARG A 60 4.41 -4.61 13.34
CA ARG A 60 5.40 -3.73 13.97
C ARG A 60 4.82 -2.37 14.31
N GLN A 61 4.00 -1.80 13.43
CA GLN A 61 3.29 -0.55 13.70
C GLN A 61 2.39 -0.68 14.94
N TYR A 62 1.67 -1.79 15.08
CA TYR A 62 0.88 -2.06 16.28
C TYR A 62 1.75 -2.09 17.54
N GLU A 63 2.81 -2.90 17.53
CA GLU A 63 3.71 -3.06 18.67
C GLU A 63 4.35 -1.74 19.11
N LEU A 64 4.77 -0.92 18.15
CA LEU A 64 5.52 0.32 18.40
C LEU A 64 4.61 1.49 18.77
N HIS A 65 3.41 1.59 18.19
CA HIS A 65 2.62 2.82 18.26
C HIS A 65 1.20 2.65 18.81
N TYR A 66 0.57 1.48 18.67
CA TYR A 66 -0.88 1.35 18.92
C TYR A 66 -1.28 0.35 20.01
N ARG A 67 -0.35 -0.50 20.49
CA ARG A 67 -0.64 -1.54 21.49
C ARG A 67 -1.19 -1.03 22.82
N GLN A 68 -0.89 0.23 23.17
CA GLN A 68 -1.39 0.86 24.40
C GLN A 68 -2.77 1.51 24.20
N ALA A 69 -3.19 1.74 22.95
CA ALA A 69 -4.40 2.47 22.62
C ALA A 69 -5.56 1.56 22.20
N MET A 70 -5.28 0.38 21.63
CA MET A 70 -6.32 -0.53 21.14
C MET A 70 -5.85 -2.00 21.12
N SER A 71 -6.81 -2.92 21.02
CA SER A 71 -6.52 -4.34 20.82
C SER A 71 -5.97 -4.60 19.41
N TRP A 72 -5.31 -5.74 19.24
CA TRP A 72 -4.80 -6.17 17.94
C TRP A 72 -5.93 -6.35 16.93
N GLU A 73 -7.05 -6.94 17.35
CA GLU A 73 -8.22 -7.20 16.49
C GLU A 73 -8.81 -5.90 15.96
N THR A 74 -9.00 -4.89 16.82
CA THR A 74 -9.46 -3.56 16.39
C THR A 74 -8.49 -2.91 15.41
N PHE A 75 -7.19 -3.00 15.68
CA PHE A 75 -6.17 -2.45 14.79
C PHE A 75 -6.17 -3.12 13.41
N VAL A 76 -6.27 -4.45 13.36
CA VAL A 76 -6.36 -5.22 12.12
C VAL A 76 -7.61 -4.83 11.33
N GLN A 77 -8.78 -4.72 11.97
CA GLN A 77 -10.02 -4.31 11.30
C GLN A 77 -9.91 -2.93 10.65
N ILE A 78 -9.30 -1.95 11.34
CA ILE A 78 -9.04 -0.62 10.79
C ILE A 78 -8.11 -0.71 9.57
N ASN A 79 -7.02 -1.47 9.66
CA ASN A 79 -6.06 -1.63 8.57
C ASN A 79 -6.64 -2.39 7.38
N GLU A 80 -7.51 -3.38 7.59
CA GLU A 80 -8.25 -4.06 6.52
C GLU A 80 -9.21 -3.12 5.80
N ALA A 81 -9.93 -2.27 6.53
CA ALA A 81 -10.80 -1.26 5.94
C ALA A 81 -9.99 -0.26 5.09
N GLY A 82 -8.85 0.23 5.61
CA GLY A 82 -7.93 1.08 4.85
C GLY A 82 -7.37 0.37 3.62
N CYS A 83 -6.97 -0.90 3.74
CA CYS A 83 -6.47 -1.70 2.62
C CYS A 83 -7.50 -1.82 1.48
N LYS A 84 -8.77 -2.09 1.81
CA LYS A 84 -9.87 -2.15 0.83
C LYS A 84 -10.11 -0.81 0.14
N GLN A 85 -10.00 0.30 0.86
CA GLN A 85 -10.13 1.64 0.27
C GLN A 85 -9.01 1.90 -0.74
N LEU A 86 -7.75 1.60 -0.39
CA LEU A 86 -6.61 1.75 -1.30
C LEU A 86 -6.76 0.86 -2.54
N GLN A 87 -7.27 -0.37 -2.38
CA GLN A 87 -7.58 -1.27 -3.49
C GLN A 87 -8.66 -0.72 -4.43
N ALA A 88 -9.73 -0.15 -3.89
CA ALA A 88 -10.77 0.46 -4.71
C ALA A 88 -10.26 1.66 -5.52
N LEU A 89 -9.33 2.45 -4.97
CA LEU A 89 -8.69 3.56 -5.69
C LEU A 89 -7.85 3.05 -6.88
N GLY A 90 -7.06 1.98 -6.68
CA GLY A 90 -6.24 1.39 -7.75
C GLY A 90 -7.05 0.90 -8.94
N VAL A 91 -8.24 0.32 -8.71
CA VAL A 91 -9.17 -0.11 -9.77
C VAL A 91 -9.67 1.08 -10.61
N GLY A 92 -9.93 2.22 -9.98
CA GLY A 92 -10.40 3.45 -10.65
C GLY A 92 -9.30 4.22 -11.40
N GLU A 93 -8.03 4.05 -11.05
CA GLU A 93 -6.91 4.71 -11.72
C GLU A 93 -6.49 4.00 -13.01
N GLY A 94 -6.58 2.66 -13.05
CA GLY A 94 -6.29 1.86 -14.25
C GLY A 94 -7.20 2.13 -15.45
N THR A 95 -8.33 2.82 -15.24
CA THR A 95 -9.31 3.18 -16.29
C THR A 95 -9.12 4.60 -16.85
N ARG A 96 -8.21 5.43 -16.29
CA ARG A 96 -8.00 6.83 -16.73
C ARG A 96 -6.89 7.05 -17.75
N ALA A 97 -6.19 6.01 -18.20
CA ALA A 97 -5.04 6.15 -19.08
C ALA A 97 -5.30 5.60 -20.50
N ILE A 98 -6.15 6.28 -21.30
CA ILE A 98 -5.95 6.50 -22.76
C ILE A 98 -6.75 7.75 -23.19
N PRO A 99 -6.17 8.94 -23.39
CA PRO A 99 -6.66 9.84 -24.42
C PRO A 99 -6.05 9.35 -25.74
N ALA A 100 -6.91 8.87 -26.65
CA ALA A 100 -6.49 8.60 -28.02
C ALA A 100 -5.98 9.93 -28.60
N SER A 101 -4.67 10.00 -28.86
CA SER A 101 -4.06 11.11 -29.59
C SER A 101 -4.66 11.11 -30.99
N THR A 102 -5.47 12.12 -31.27
CA THR A 102 -5.84 12.50 -32.63
C THR A 102 -4.61 13.08 -33.31
N ASP A 103 -4.05 12.36 -34.28
CA ASP A 103 -3.39 12.99 -35.41
C ASP A 103 -3.49 12.06 -36.61
N ASN A 104 -4.45 12.33 -37.49
CA ASN A 104 -4.34 11.91 -38.89
C ASN A 104 -4.67 13.12 -39.77
N ARG A 105 -3.69 14.02 -39.88
CA ARG A 105 -3.57 14.90 -41.04
C ARG A 105 -3.21 14.03 -42.23
N ASN A 106 -4.20 13.73 -43.06
CA ASN A 106 -3.95 13.35 -44.45
C ASN A 106 -4.43 14.49 -45.35
N THR A 107 -3.43 15.08 -46.02
CA THR A 107 -3.52 15.74 -47.33
C THR A 107 -4.33 14.94 -48.34
#